data_AF-A0A9E2I3U1-F1
#
_entry.id   AF-A0A9E2I3U1-F1
#
_cell.length_a   1.000
_cell.length_b   1.000
_cell.length_c   1.000
_cell.angle_alpha   90.00
_cell.angle_beta   90.00
_cell.angle_gamma   90.00
#
_symmetry.space_group_name_H-M   'P 1'
#
loop_
_entity.id
_entity.type
_entity.pdbx_description
1 polymer ?
#
loop_
_entity_poly.entity_id
_entity_poly.type
_entity_poly.pdbx_seq_one_letter_code
_entity_poly.pdbx_strand_id
1 'polypeptide(L)'
;MTITEIYEIARYVTNAEGERTDVLLPLQTWKSLLGSWRQMIALLEDREDMAVFREWLEERAAGEGESISLDELEAELIADGLLQS
;
A
#
# COMPACT_ATOMS: atom_id res chain seq x y z
N MET A 1 -1.54 18.60 8.70
CA MET A 1 -0.50 18.52 9.73
C MET A 1 0.66 17.73 9.14
N THR A 2 1.86 18.28 9.16
CA THR A 2 3.05 17.59 8.65
C THR A 2 3.67 16.73 9.75
N ILE A 3 4.44 15.69 9.39
CA ILE A 3 5.16 14.86 10.37
C ILE A 3 6.09 15.73 11.24
N THR A 4 6.70 16.77 10.66
CA THR A 4 7.57 17.70 11.37
C THR A 4 6.83 18.43 12.50
N GLU A 5 5.60 18.89 12.25
CA GLU A 5 4.76 19.51 13.29
C GLU A 5 4.42 18.53 14.41
N ILE A 6 4.32 17.22 14.13
CA ILE A 6 4.00 16.20 15.14
C ILE A 6 5.16 16.02 16.13
N TYR A 7 6.41 16.13 15.66
CA TYR A 7 7.59 16.07 16.53
C TYR A 7 7.60 17.20 17.57
N GLU A 8 7.06 18.38 17.24
CA GLU A 8 7.07 19.53 18.14
C GLU A 8 6.05 19.39 19.29
N ILE A 9 4.97 18.63 19.09
CA ILE A 9 3.95 18.39 20.13
C ILE A 9 4.07 17.01 20.79
N ALA A 10 4.93 16.13 20.29
CA ALA A 10 5.23 14.86 20.92
C ALA A 10 5.88 15.06 22.29
N ARG A 11 5.37 14.37 23.31
CA ARG A 11 6.01 14.27 24.62
C ARG A 11 6.55 12.86 24.79
N TYR A 12 7.67 12.74 25.49
CA TYR A 12 8.33 11.45 25.70
C TYR A 12 8.22 11.04 27.17
N VAL A 13 7.90 9.77 27.40
CA VAL A 13 8.01 9.14 28.71
C VAL A 13 9.40 8.55 28.82
N THR A 14 10.07 8.81 29.95
CA THR A 14 11.40 8.27 30.23
C THR A 14 11.35 7.25 31.36
N ASN A 15 12.10 6.16 31.23
CA ASN A 15 12.31 5.20 32.32
C ASN A 15 13.26 5.76 33.40
N ALA A 16 13.56 4.96 34.42
CA ALA A 16 14.42 5.36 35.54
C ALA A 16 15.88 5.62 35.08
N GLU A 17 16.28 5.01 33.97
CA GLU A 17 17.58 5.13 33.32
C GLU A 17 17.68 6.37 32.41
N GLY A 18 16.57 7.10 32.23
CA GLY A 18 16.49 8.30 31.39
C GLY A 18 16.27 8.01 29.90
N GLU A 19 16.04 6.76 29.52
CA GLU A 19 15.74 6.36 28.15
C GLU A 19 14.29 6.65 27.80
N ARG A 20 14.04 7.13 26.58
CA ARG A 20 12.67 7.39 26.09
C ARG A 20 12.02 6.08 25.68
N THR A 21 11.02 5.64 26.43
CA THR A 21 10.33 4.35 26.19
C THR A 21 9.05 4.53 25.41
N ASP A 22 8.34 5.64 25.62
CA ASP A 22 7.02 5.87 25.05
C ASP A 22 6.86 7.29 24.53
N VAL A 23 5.89 7.47 23.61
CA VAL A 23 5.51 8.77 23.06
C VAL A 23 4.05 9.05 23.39
N LEU A 24 3.80 10.22 23.98
CA LEU A 24 2.48 10.75 24.22
C LEU A 24 2.15 11.78 23.15
N LEU A 25 1.03 11.55 22.46
CA LEU A 25 0.49 12.42 21.43
C LEU A 25 -0.97 12.77 21.74
N PRO A 26 -1.44 13.98 21.39
CA PRO A 26 -2.86 14.27 21.39
C PRO A 26 -3.62 13.26 20.51
N LEU A 27 -4.76 12.77 21.00
CA LEU A 27 -5.52 11.71 20.32
C LEU A 27 -5.87 12.07 18.87
N GLN A 28 -6.24 13.33 18.60
CA GLN A 28 -6.60 13.77 17.26
C GLN A 28 -5.39 13.80 16.32
N THR A 29 -4.21 14.16 16.84
CA THR A 29 -2.94 14.07 16.12
C THR A 29 -2.63 12.63 15.75
N TRP A 30 -2.76 11.71 16.71
CA TRP A 30 -2.53 10.28 16.48
C TRP A 30 -3.46 9.69 15.41
N LYS A 31 -4.77 9.98 15.50
CA LYS A 31 -5.76 9.56 14.49
C LYS A 31 -5.43 10.10 13.10
N SER A 32 -5.00 11.36 13.03
CA SER A 32 -4.62 11.99 11.75
C SER A 32 -3.40 11.30 11.16
N LEU A 33 -2.37 11.01 11.96
CA LEU A 33 -1.17 10.27 11.54
C LEU A 33 -1.53 8.89 10.98
N LEU A 34 -2.34 8.11 11.70
CA LEU A 34 -2.79 6.80 11.22
C LEU A 34 -3.57 6.89 9.90
N GLY A 35 -4.40 7.92 9.75
CA GLY A 35 -5.12 8.19 8.50
C GLY A 35 -4.17 8.47 7.34
N SER A 36 -3.17 9.32 7.55
CA SER A 36 -2.14 9.63 6.55
C SER A 36 -1.31 8.40 6.18
N TRP A 37 -0.93 7.55 7.15
CA TRP A 37 -0.23 6.31 6.84
C TRP A 37 -1.06 5.32 6.05
N ARG A 38 -2.35 5.15 6.36
CA ARG A 38 -3.24 4.31 5.56
C ARG A 38 -3.32 4.78 4.11
N GLN A 39 -3.42 6.09 3.89
CA GLN A 39 -3.42 6.65 2.54
C GLN A 39 -2.08 6.44 1.83
N MET A 40 -0.97 6.59 2.54
CA MET A 40 0.37 6.37 1.98
C MET A 40 0.55 4.90 1.56
N ILE A 41 0.09 3.94 2.36
CA ILE A 41 0.13 2.51 2.00
C ILE A 41 -0.66 2.28 0.71
N ALA A 42 -1.91 2.75 0.64
CA ALA A 42 -2.74 2.59 -0.55
C ALA A 42 -2.12 3.21 -1.81
N LEU A 43 -1.44 4.37 -1.67
CA LEU A 43 -0.73 5.00 -2.79
C LEU A 43 0.53 4.23 -3.21
N LEU A 44 1.19 3.53 -2.28
CA LEU A 44 2.33 2.69 -2.60
C LEU A 44 1.89 1.42 -3.32
N GLU A 45 0.81 0.79 -2.86
CA GLU A 45 0.17 -0.37 -3.53
C GLU A 45 -0.26 0.00 -4.96
N ASP A 46 -0.99 1.11 -5.14
CA ASP A 46 -1.41 1.59 -6.46
C ASP A 46 -0.21 1.87 -7.39
N ARG A 47 0.88 2.41 -6.83
CA ARG A 47 2.11 2.65 -7.59
C ARG A 47 2.79 1.35 -8.02
N GLU A 48 2.77 0.33 -7.17
CA GLU A 48 3.31 -1.00 -7.48
C GLU A 48 2.49 -1.69 -8.57
N ASP A 49 1.16 -1.70 -8.43
CA ASP A 49 0.23 -2.23 -9.44
C ASP A 49 0.43 -1.57 -10.79
N MET A 50 0.56 -0.23 -10.81
CA MET A 50 0.82 0.53 -12.03
C MET A 50 2.19 0.26 -12.63
N ALA A 51 3.19 -0.11 -11.83
CA ALA A 51 4.51 -0.50 -12.32
C ALA A 51 4.45 -1.86 -13.00
N VAL A 52 3.83 -2.85 -12.35
CA VAL A 52 3.60 -4.20 -12.92
C VAL A 52 2.81 -4.11 -14.22
N PHE A 53 1.73 -3.32 -14.24
CA PHE A 53 0.93 -3.14 -15.44
C PHE A 53 1.73 -2.49 -16.58
N ARG A 54 2.62 -1.54 -16.27
CA ARG A 54 3.47 -0.89 -17.27
C ARG A 54 4.51 -1.86 -17.84
N GLU A 55 5.16 -2.64 -16.98
CA GLU A 55 6.12 -3.66 -17.39
C GLU A 55 5.45 -4.66 -18.36
N TRP A 56 4.26 -5.15 -18.00
CA TRP A 56 3.47 -6.01 -18.88
C TRP A 56 3.14 -5.37 -20.23
N LEU A 57 2.79 -4.07 -20.25
CA LEU A 57 2.55 -3.35 -21.51
C LEU A 57 3.81 -3.23 -22.38
N GLU A 58 4.97 -3.03 -21.75
CA GLU A 58 6.27 -2.95 -22.43
C GLU A 58 6.66 -4.30 -23.03
N GLU A 59 6.53 -5.40 -22.29
CA GLU A 59 6.73 -6.77 -22.77
C GLU A 59 5.78 -7.09 -23.93
N ARG A 60 4.50 -6.73 -23.81
CA ARG A 60 3.52 -6.90 -24.89
C ARG A 60 3.89 -6.10 -26.14
N ALA A 61 4.36 -4.86 -25.98
CA ALA A 61 4.80 -4.04 -27.10
C ALA A 61 6.07 -4.57 -27.78
N ALA A 62 6.95 -5.22 -27.02
CA ALA A 62 8.11 -5.94 -27.52
C ALA A 62 7.76 -7.28 -28.20
N GLY A 63 6.51 -7.75 -28.05
CA GLY A 63 6.07 -9.05 -28.54
C GLY A 63 6.53 -10.23 -27.67
N GLU A 64 6.99 -9.93 -26.44
CA GLU A 64 7.50 -10.89 -25.46
C GLU A 64 6.41 -11.31 -24.44
N GLY A 65 5.29 -10.59 -24.40
CA GLY A 65 4.16 -10.94 -23.53
C GLY A 65 3.38 -12.16 -24.04
N GLU A 66 3.28 -13.19 -23.22
CA GLU A 66 2.34 -14.29 -23.47
C GLU A 66 0.89 -13.81 -23.33
N SER A 67 0.05 -14.18 -24.29
CA SER A 67 -1.38 -13.93 -24.26
C SER A 67 -2.12 -15.22 -24.49
N ILE A 68 -3.07 -15.53 -23.61
CA ILE A 68 -4.02 -16.62 -23.82
C ILE A 68 -5.18 -16.14 -24.71
N SER A 69 -5.86 -17.09 -25.34
CA SER A 69 -7.09 -16.78 -26.08
C SER A 69 -8.26 -16.44 -25.13
N LEU A 70 -9.31 -15.79 -25.64
CA LEU A 70 -10.50 -15.51 -24.81
C LEU A 70 -11.18 -16.80 -24.33
N ASP A 71 -11.18 -17.85 -25.16
CA ASP A 71 -11.75 -19.16 -24.81
C ASP A 71 -10.94 -19.82 -23.67
N GLU A 72 -9.62 -19.65 -23.69
CA GLU A 72 -8.71 -20.15 -22.66
C GLU A 72 -8.86 -19.37 -21.35
N LEU A 73 -9.00 -18.05 -21.42
CA LEU A 73 -9.33 -17.21 -20.26
C LEU A 73 -10.68 -17.60 -19.64
N GLU A 74 -11.71 -17.82 -20.46
CA GLU A 74 -13.02 -18.25 -19.97
C GLU A 74 -12.95 -19.61 -19.26
N ALA A 75 -12.18 -20.56 -19.82
CA ALA A 75 -11.96 -21.86 -19.19
C ALA A 75 -11.25 -21.75 -17.83
N GLU A 76 -10.21 -20.92 -17.71
CA GLU A 76 -9.52 -20.67 -16.44
C GLU A 76 -10.44 -20.02 -15.40
N LEU A 77 -11.20 -19.00 -15.78
CA LEU A 77 -12.12 -18.32 -14.87
C LEU A 77 -13.25 -19.23 -14.38
N ILE A 78 -13.73 -20.17 -15.21
CA ILE A 78 -14.67 -21.21 -14.78
C ILE A 78 -13.98 -22.19 -13.82
N ALA A 79 -12.75 -22.63 -14.13
CA ALA A 79 -11.99 -23.56 -13.28
C ALA A 79 -11.70 -22.98 -11.89
N ASP A 80 -11.43 -21.67 -11.81
CA ASP A 80 -11.23 -20.93 -10.56
C ASP A 80 -12.53 -20.57 -9.84
N GLY A 81 -13.69 -20.89 -10.43
CA GLY A 81 -15.01 -20.61 -9.86
C GLY A 81 -15.39 -19.12 -9.87
N LEU A 82 -14.73 -18.31 -10.69
CA LEU A 82 -14.98 -16.88 -10.87
C LEU A 82 -16.08 -16.59 -11.89
N LEU A 83 -16.37 -17.54 -12.79
CA LEU A 83 -17.50 -17.53 -13.71
C LEU A 83 -18.38 -18.77 -13.51
N GLN A 84 -19.69 -18.61 -13.72
CA GLN A 84 -20.64 -19.73 -13.79
C GLN A 84 -20.87 -20.09 -15.26
N SER A 85 -20.77 -21.39 -15.57
CA SER A 85 -21.05 -21.95 -16.89
C SER A 85 -22.53 -21.93 -17.24
#